data_AF-A0A2N2LMJ9-F1
#
_entry.id   AF-A0A2N2LMJ9-F1
#
_cell.length_a   1.000
_cell.length_b   1.000
_cell.length_c   1.000
_cell.angle_alpha   90.00
_cell.angle_beta   90.00
_cell.angle_gamma   90.00
#
_symmetry.space_group_name_H-M   'P 1'
#
loop_
_entity.id
_entity.type
_entity.pdbx_description
1 polymer ?
#
loop_
_entity_poly.entity_id
_entity_poly.type
_entity_poly.pdbx_seq_one_letter_code
_entity_poly.pdbx_strand_id
1 'polypeptide(L)'
;MVCVHVSPSGAGRAALNSGSGPGENCEATKAKTVFRRRIFAPICIDGIRGNFQYKRERISRSDLPAVVAARCGEEVTVTSGIDEIERLAQRTELKLSFPGGADVARMMTMELRNPFAVVHEVYWNASPTAFAGIVDQVRNRLVELVAEMRAGTPDHAAVPSADVANQAVEVVIHGKGNRVHVAPVQASGPSEVVVTRPQRHAPKWALALSGLVGSATVVGTVSQVTGWHWW
;
A
#
# COMPACT_ATOMS: atom_id res chain seq x y z
N MET A 1 2.80 -32.49 1.57
CA MET A 1 4.24 -32.73 1.38
C MET A 1 4.92 -32.36 2.68
N VAL A 2 5.18 -33.35 3.53
CA VAL A 2 5.63 -33.21 4.92
C VAL A 2 7.09 -33.63 4.93
N CYS A 3 8.00 -32.74 5.31
CA CYS A 3 9.39 -33.12 5.57
C CYS A 3 9.52 -33.46 7.05
N VAL A 4 9.52 -34.77 7.34
CA VAL A 4 9.94 -35.33 8.63
C VAL A 4 11.45 -35.54 8.54
N HIS A 5 12.22 -34.82 9.36
CA HIS A 5 13.63 -35.13 9.54
C HIS A 5 13.80 -35.95 10.82
N VAL A 6 14.12 -37.23 10.65
CA VAL A 6 14.59 -38.13 11.70
C VAL A 6 16.06 -37.80 11.96
N SER A 7 16.47 -37.70 13.23
CA SER A 7 17.88 -37.57 13.64
C SER A 7 18.17 -38.64 14.70
N PRO A 8 19.33 -39.33 14.65
CA PRO A 8 19.55 -40.55 15.42
C PRO A 8 20.04 -40.30 16.84
N SER A 9 19.66 -41.25 17.69
CA SER A 9 20.07 -41.48 19.07
C SER A 9 21.60 -41.57 19.24
N GLY A 10 22.13 -40.80 20.19
CA GLY A 10 23.49 -40.94 20.72
C GLY A 10 23.56 -40.34 22.11
N ALA A 11 23.45 -41.19 23.14
CA ALA A 11 23.52 -40.81 24.55
C ALA A 11 24.96 -40.49 24.97
N GLY A 12 25.17 -39.33 25.58
CA GLY A 12 26.42 -38.95 26.24
C GLY A 12 26.19 -37.74 27.14
N ARG A 13 26.03 -37.98 28.44
CA ARG A 13 25.92 -36.95 29.49
C ARG A 13 27.29 -36.29 29.71
N ALA A 14 27.36 -34.97 29.66
CA ALA A 14 28.34 -34.17 30.39
C ALA A 14 27.75 -32.78 30.69
N ALA A 15 28.18 -32.22 31.82
CA ALA A 15 27.50 -31.23 32.63
C ALA A 15 27.63 -29.76 32.17
N LEU A 16 26.68 -28.95 32.66
CA LEU A 16 26.83 -27.56 33.12
C LEU A 16 27.65 -26.58 32.23
N ASN A 17 26.96 -25.69 31.54
CA ASN A 17 27.34 -24.27 31.60
C ASN A 17 26.16 -23.34 31.33
N SER A 18 25.96 -22.41 32.27
CA SER A 18 25.14 -21.22 32.16
C SER A 18 25.64 -20.32 31.04
N GLY A 19 24.77 -20.04 30.07
CA GLY A 19 25.03 -19.07 29.02
C GLY A 19 23.72 -18.45 28.56
N SER A 20 23.48 -17.23 29.02
CA SER A 20 22.65 -16.19 28.41
C SER A 20 22.11 -16.54 27.01
N GLY A 21 20.82 -16.85 26.92
CA GLY A 21 20.15 -16.94 25.63
C GLY A 21 20.25 -15.59 24.91
N PRO A 22 20.78 -15.53 23.68
CA PRO A 22 20.70 -14.30 22.92
C PRO A 22 19.22 -14.09 22.61
N GLY A 23 18.69 -12.94 23.04
CA GLY A 23 17.49 -12.40 22.45
C GLY A 23 17.77 -12.31 20.95
N GLU A 24 17.18 -13.24 20.19
CA GLU A 24 17.16 -13.16 18.74
C GLU A 24 16.39 -11.90 18.41
N ASN A 25 17.21 -10.88 18.17
CA ASN A 25 16.85 -9.63 17.59
C ASN A 25 15.93 -9.93 16.41
N CYS A 26 14.72 -9.38 16.45
CA CYS A 26 14.03 -8.90 15.26
C CYS A 26 14.89 -7.79 14.65
N GLU A 27 16.13 -8.12 14.27
CA GLU A 27 16.97 -7.30 13.44
C GLU A 27 16.28 -7.33 12.10
N ALA A 28 15.52 -6.26 11.88
CA ALA A 28 14.93 -5.91 10.62
C ALA A 28 16.02 -6.08 9.56
N THR A 29 16.01 -7.24 8.91
CA THR A 29 16.76 -7.45 7.67
C THR A 29 16.35 -6.28 6.81
N LYS A 30 17.29 -5.37 6.53
CA LYS A 30 17.13 -4.25 5.60
C LYS A 30 16.73 -4.86 4.27
N ALA A 31 15.44 -5.12 4.13
CA ALA A 31 14.86 -5.55 2.90
C ALA A 31 15.03 -4.37 1.98
N LYS A 32 15.98 -4.50 1.05
CA LYS A 32 15.99 -3.87 -0.25
C LYS A 32 14.54 -3.55 -0.61
N THR A 33 14.22 -2.27 -0.72
CA THR A 33 12.84 -1.77 -0.83
C THR A 33 12.26 -2.21 -2.18
N VAL A 34 11.90 -3.49 -2.27
CA VAL A 34 10.99 -3.97 -3.29
C VAL A 34 9.71 -3.22 -3.02
N PHE A 35 9.15 -2.60 -4.05
CA PHE A 35 7.86 -1.92 -4.04
C PHE A 35 6.80 -2.86 -3.44
N ARG A 36 6.60 -2.80 -2.12
CA ARG A 36 5.64 -3.65 -1.41
C ARG A 36 4.29 -2.99 -1.53
N ARG A 37 3.42 -3.59 -2.35
CA ARG A 37 2.00 -3.25 -2.47
C ARG A 37 1.30 -3.71 -1.20
N ARG A 38 1.27 -2.85 -0.18
CA ARG A 38 0.56 -3.11 1.08
C ARG A 38 -0.80 -2.43 1.01
N ILE A 39 -1.85 -3.19 1.32
CA ILE A 39 -3.21 -2.67 1.44
C ILE A 39 -3.70 -2.88 2.85
N PHE A 40 -4.51 -1.95 3.31
CA PHE A 40 -5.28 -2.13 4.53
C PHE A 40 -6.49 -3.03 4.24
N ALA A 41 -6.64 -4.10 5.00
CA ALA A 41 -7.77 -5.00 4.93
C ALA A 41 -8.19 -5.41 6.35
N PRO A 42 -9.39 -5.01 6.81
CA PRO A 42 -9.89 -5.40 8.12
C PRO A 42 -10.01 -6.93 8.24
N ILE A 43 -9.81 -7.42 9.45
CA ILE A 43 -9.97 -8.85 9.77
C ILE A 43 -11.46 -9.09 10.04
N CYS A 44 -12.00 -10.12 9.40
CA CYS A 44 -13.39 -10.51 9.51
C CYS A 44 -13.51 -12.00 9.85
N ILE A 45 -14.61 -12.34 10.52
CA ILE A 45 -14.98 -13.71 10.84
C ILE A 45 -16.38 -14.05 10.34
N ASP A 46 -16.55 -15.32 9.98
CA ASP A 46 -17.83 -15.94 9.69
C ASP A 46 -18.04 -17.11 10.67
N GLY A 47 -19.27 -17.32 11.11
CA GLY A 47 -19.57 -18.38 12.05
C GLY A 47 -21.03 -18.44 12.46
N ILE A 48 -21.27 -19.22 13.51
CA ILE A 48 -22.60 -19.48 14.07
C ILE A 48 -22.57 -19.24 15.58
N ARG A 49 -23.64 -18.67 16.12
CA ARG A 49 -23.90 -18.55 17.56
C ARG A 49 -25.36 -18.90 17.83
N GLY A 50 -25.60 -20.07 18.43
CA GLY A 50 -26.94 -20.61 18.62
C GLY A 50 -27.62 -20.80 17.26
N ASN A 51 -28.77 -20.15 17.07
CA ASN A 51 -29.54 -20.22 15.83
C ASN A 51 -29.17 -19.12 14.81
N PHE A 52 -28.21 -18.24 15.13
CA PHE A 52 -27.84 -17.13 14.26
C PHE A 52 -26.53 -17.39 13.55
N GLN A 53 -26.47 -17.10 12.25
CA GLN A 53 -25.24 -17.06 11.49
C GLN A 53 -24.75 -15.62 11.41
N TYR A 54 -23.49 -15.39 11.73
CA TYR A 54 -22.83 -14.10 11.51
C TYR A 54 -21.86 -14.25 10.34
N LYS A 55 -21.86 -13.25 9.47
CA LYS A 55 -20.99 -13.17 8.30
C LYS A 55 -20.38 -11.79 8.23
N ARG A 56 -19.10 -11.73 7.91
CA ARG A 56 -18.30 -10.51 7.75
C ARG A 56 -18.29 -9.68 9.03
N GLU A 57 -18.37 -10.34 10.19
CA GLU A 57 -18.23 -9.63 11.46
C GLU A 57 -16.79 -9.16 11.58
N ARG A 58 -16.60 -7.84 11.60
CA ARG A 58 -15.27 -7.26 11.76
C ARG A 58 -14.80 -7.46 13.19
N ILE A 59 -13.59 -7.98 13.33
CA ILE A 59 -12.89 -8.09 14.61
C ILE A 59 -11.64 -7.23 14.62
N SER A 60 -11.23 -6.82 15.81
CA SER A 60 -9.97 -6.13 16.04
C SER A 60 -8.82 -7.14 16.16
N ARG A 61 -7.60 -6.68 15.92
CA ARG A 61 -6.37 -7.45 16.22
C ARG A 61 -6.31 -7.94 17.67
N SER A 62 -6.89 -7.18 18.61
CA SER A 62 -6.97 -7.55 20.04
C SER A 62 -7.84 -8.77 20.30
N ASP A 63 -8.77 -9.07 19.40
CA ASP A 63 -9.74 -10.15 19.55
C ASP A 63 -9.20 -11.48 19.00
N LEU A 64 -8.03 -11.44 18.36
CA LEU A 64 -7.31 -12.62 17.93
C LEU A 64 -6.57 -13.27 19.11
N PRO A 65 -6.35 -14.59 19.06
CA PRO A 65 -5.47 -15.27 20.02
C PRO A 65 -4.09 -14.61 20.07
N ALA A 66 -3.53 -14.43 21.27
CA ALA A 66 -2.33 -13.61 21.50
C ALA A 66 -1.13 -13.99 20.61
N VAL A 67 -0.96 -15.29 20.34
CA VAL A 67 0.11 -15.81 19.47
C VAL A 67 -0.02 -15.32 18.03
N VAL A 68 -1.26 -15.20 17.54
CA VAL A 68 -1.60 -14.75 16.18
C VAL A 68 -1.54 -13.22 16.13
N ALA A 69 -2.11 -12.55 17.13
CA ALA A 69 -2.10 -11.11 17.25
C ALA A 69 -0.68 -10.53 17.20
N ALA A 70 0.34 -11.22 17.74
CA ALA A 70 1.72 -10.76 17.69
C ALA A 70 2.30 -10.70 16.25
N ARG A 71 1.83 -11.54 15.33
CA ARG A 71 2.44 -11.75 14.00
C ARG A 71 1.58 -11.23 12.85
N CYS A 72 0.27 -11.13 13.05
CA CYS A 72 -0.68 -10.74 12.01
C CYS A 72 -1.29 -9.37 12.33
N GLY A 73 -1.44 -8.54 11.30
CA GLY A 73 -2.09 -7.24 11.38
C GLY A 73 -3.19 -7.08 10.35
N GLU A 74 -3.76 -5.88 10.25
CA GLU A 74 -4.77 -5.49 9.24
C GLU A 74 -4.14 -5.01 7.93
N GLU A 75 -2.87 -5.35 7.69
CA GLU A 75 -2.15 -4.99 6.47
C GLU A 75 -1.74 -6.25 5.71
N VAL A 76 -2.17 -6.31 4.43
CA VAL A 76 -1.90 -7.44 3.54
C VAL A 76 -0.89 -7.01 2.49
N THR A 77 0.13 -7.83 2.28
CA THR A 77 1.07 -7.65 1.17
C THR A 77 0.54 -8.39 -0.04
N VAL A 78 0.29 -7.68 -1.13
CA VAL A 78 -0.17 -8.25 -2.39
C VAL A 78 1.05 -8.56 -3.26
N THR A 79 1.28 -9.84 -3.56
CA THR A 79 2.39 -10.31 -4.40
C THR A 79 1.95 -10.73 -5.80
N SER A 80 0.66 -10.69 -6.09
CA SER A 80 0.06 -11.05 -7.37
C SER A 80 0.53 -10.16 -8.53
N GLY A 81 0.45 -10.71 -9.75
CA GLY A 81 0.70 -9.99 -10.99
C GLY A 81 -0.32 -8.87 -11.22
N ILE A 82 0.01 -7.89 -12.06
CA ILE A 82 -0.86 -6.73 -12.30
C ILE A 82 -2.21 -7.11 -12.93
N ASP A 83 -2.21 -8.08 -13.86
CA ASP A 83 -3.43 -8.60 -14.48
C ASP A 83 -4.38 -9.26 -13.47
N GLU A 84 -3.84 -10.02 -12.52
CA GLU A 84 -4.65 -10.61 -11.44
C GLU A 84 -5.23 -9.52 -10.54
N ILE A 85 -4.43 -8.50 -10.20
CA ILE A 85 -4.87 -7.34 -9.41
C ILE A 85 -5.99 -6.58 -10.12
N GLU A 86 -5.90 -6.37 -11.43
CA GLU A 86 -6.97 -5.73 -12.23
C GLU A 86 -8.26 -6.56 -12.19
N ARG A 87 -8.16 -7.88 -12.33
CA ARG A 87 -9.32 -8.77 -12.19
C ARG A 87 -9.91 -8.78 -10.78
N LEU A 88 -9.09 -8.69 -9.75
CA LEU A 88 -9.56 -8.57 -8.37
C LEU A 88 -10.27 -7.23 -8.13
N ALA A 89 -9.76 -6.13 -8.71
CA ALA A 89 -10.37 -4.80 -8.60
C ALA A 89 -11.78 -4.73 -9.19
N GLN A 90 -12.12 -5.61 -10.14
CA GLN A 90 -13.45 -5.68 -10.76
C GLN A 90 -14.46 -6.50 -9.94
N ARG A 91 -14.03 -7.21 -8.88
CA ARG A 91 -14.93 -8.00 -8.04
C ARG A 91 -15.70 -7.11 -7.06
N THR A 92 -16.89 -7.55 -6.67
CA THR A 92 -17.70 -6.85 -5.65
C THR A 92 -17.20 -7.10 -4.23
N GLU A 93 -16.65 -8.28 -3.96
CA GLU A 93 -16.16 -8.68 -2.65
C GLU A 93 -14.87 -9.49 -2.78
N LEU A 94 -13.92 -9.24 -1.87
CA LEU A 94 -12.61 -9.89 -1.85
C LEU A 94 -12.30 -10.40 -0.45
N LYS A 95 -12.43 -11.72 -0.28
CA LYS A 95 -11.93 -12.43 0.88
C LYS A 95 -10.51 -12.92 0.60
N LEU A 96 -9.55 -12.41 1.34
CA LEU A 96 -8.16 -12.86 1.28
C LEU A 96 -7.89 -13.84 2.42
N SER A 97 -7.21 -14.93 2.10
CA SER A 97 -6.87 -15.96 3.09
C SER A 97 -6.02 -15.35 4.21
N PHE A 98 -6.41 -15.64 5.45
CA PHE A 98 -5.62 -15.29 6.62
C PHE A 98 -4.56 -16.39 6.88
N PRO A 99 -3.31 -16.04 7.21
CA PRO A 99 -2.27 -17.03 7.51
C PRO A 99 -2.69 -17.96 8.66
N GLY A 100 -2.83 -19.26 8.34
CA GLY A 100 -3.33 -20.24 9.30
C GLY A 100 -4.80 -20.05 9.70
N GLY A 101 -5.61 -19.36 8.91
CA GLY A 101 -6.97 -18.92 9.28
C GLY A 101 -7.88 -20.02 9.82
N ALA A 102 -7.77 -21.26 9.32
CA ALA A 102 -8.52 -22.41 9.85
C ALA A 102 -8.10 -22.82 11.27
N ASP A 103 -6.80 -22.78 11.56
CA ASP A 103 -6.28 -23.05 12.91
C ASP A 103 -6.66 -21.93 13.88
N VAL A 104 -6.62 -20.69 13.41
CA VAL A 104 -7.07 -19.53 14.19
C VAL A 104 -8.57 -19.62 14.50
N ALA A 105 -9.40 -19.95 13.51
CA ALA A 105 -10.84 -20.17 13.70
C ALA A 105 -11.12 -21.28 14.74
N ARG A 106 -10.35 -22.36 14.70
CA ARG A 106 -10.44 -23.45 15.69
C ARG A 106 -10.03 -22.99 17.09
N MET A 107 -8.93 -22.24 17.22
CA MET A 107 -8.50 -21.67 18.51
C MET A 107 -9.56 -20.73 19.09
N MET A 108 -10.09 -19.81 18.29
CA MET A 108 -11.16 -18.90 18.71
C MET A 108 -12.43 -19.66 19.13
N THR A 109 -12.80 -20.72 18.41
CA THR A 109 -13.92 -21.59 18.79
C THR A 109 -13.71 -22.25 20.15
N MET A 110 -12.49 -22.72 20.44
CA MET A 110 -12.14 -23.29 21.74
C MET A 110 -12.20 -22.25 22.88
N GLU A 111 -11.81 -21.00 22.61
CA GLU A 111 -11.83 -19.90 23.60
C GLU A 111 -13.25 -19.44 23.97
N LEU A 112 -14.21 -19.53 23.04
CA LEU A 112 -15.61 -19.17 23.30
C LEU A 112 -16.30 -20.02 24.37
N ARG A 113 -15.78 -21.23 24.65
CA ARG A 113 -16.31 -22.19 25.65
C ARG A 113 -17.84 -22.41 25.56
N ASN A 114 -18.42 -22.23 24.38
CA ASN A 114 -19.84 -22.35 24.12
C ASN A 114 -20.05 -23.42 23.03
N PRO A 115 -20.74 -24.54 23.34
CA PRO A 115 -20.92 -25.63 22.38
C PRO A 115 -21.81 -25.24 21.18
N PHE A 116 -22.59 -24.16 21.29
CA PHE A 116 -23.43 -23.64 20.23
C PHE A 116 -22.78 -22.49 19.44
N ALA A 117 -21.51 -22.16 19.72
CA ALA A 117 -20.79 -21.11 19.01
C ALA A 117 -19.57 -21.70 18.32
N VAL A 118 -19.47 -21.47 17.00
CA VAL A 118 -18.34 -21.92 16.19
C VAL A 118 -17.93 -20.79 15.26
N VAL A 119 -16.63 -20.51 15.22
CA VAL A 119 -16.02 -19.66 14.20
C VAL A 119 -15.60 -20.58 13.06
N HIS A 120 -16.14 -20.35 11.87
CA HIS A 120 -15.86 -21.16 10.68
C HIS A 120 -14.63 -20.67 9.93
N GLU A 121 -14.48 -19.36 9.80
CA GLU A 121 -13.44 -18.77 8.97
C GLU A 121 -12.97 -17.45 9.58
N VAL A 122 -11.66 -17.21 9.50
CA VAL A 122 -11.03 -15.92 9.74
C VAL A 122 -10.32 -15.53 8.45
N TYR A 123 -10.62 -14.34 7.94
CA TYR A 123 -10.10 -13.84 6.67
C TYR A 123 -9.88 -12.33 6.72
N TRP A 124 -9.08 -11.81 5.80
CA TRP A 124 -9.02 -10.38 5.54
C TRP A 124 -10.09 -10.02 4.51
N ASN A 125 -10.91 -9.01 4.83
CA ASN A 125 -11.88 -8.48 3.88
C ASN A 125 -11.28 -7.24 3.22
N ALA A 126 -10.78 -7.39 1.99
CA ALA A 126 -10.13 -6.31 1.27
C ALA A 126 -11.12 -5.56 0.37
N SER A 127 -10.97 -4.25 0.29
CA SER A 127 -11.82 -3.46 -0.61
C SER A 127 -11.34 -3.58 -2.05
N PRO A 128 -12.21 -3.84 -3.04
CA PRO A 128 -11.86 -3.82 -4.46
C PRO A 128 -11.23 -2.48 -4.90
N THR A 129 -11.65 -1.37 -4.30
CA THR A 129 -11.09 -0.05 -4.59
C THR A 129 -9.63 0.10 -4.15
N ALA A 130 -9.19 -0.65 -3.13
CA ALA A 130 -7.78 -0.69 -2.74
C ALA A 130 -6.92 -1.34 -3.83
N PHE A 131 -7.44 -2.38 -4.51
CA PHE A 131 -6.76 -2.98 -5.66
C PHE A 131 -6.78 -2.07 -6.88
N ALA A 132 -7.90 -1.37 -7.14
CA ALA A 132 -7.95 -0.34 -8.18
C ALA A 132 -6.90 0.75 -7.95
N GLY A 133 -6.74 1.21 -6.70
CA GLY A 133 -5.71 2.18 -6.34
C GLY A 133 -4.27 1.69 -6.59
N ILE A 134 -4.00 0.40 -6.43
CA ILE A 134 -2.70 -0.19 -6.81
C ILE A 134 -2.51 -0.11 -8.33
N VAL A 135 -3.54 -0.44 -9.12
CA VAL A 135 -3.47 -0.38 -10.59
C VAL A 135 -3.18 1.04 -11.05
N ASP A 136 -3.88 2.02 -10.50
CA ASP A 136 -3.68 3.44 -10.81
C ASP A 136 -2.28 3.91 -10.42
N GLN A 137 -1.77 3.46 -9.28
CA GLN A 137 -0.40 3.77 -8.87
C GLN A 137 0.62 3.23 -9.87
N VAL A 138 0.45 2.00 -10.36
CA VAL A 138 1.33 1.43 -11.39
C VAL A 138 1.24 2.22 -12.69
N ARG A 139 0.03 2.56 -13.14
CA ARG A 139 -0.18 3.36 -14.36
C ARG A 139 0.48 4.73 -14.26
N ASN A 140 0.29 5.43 -13.13
CA ASN A 140 0.92 6.73 -12.90
C ASN A 140 2.45 6.63 -12.86
N ARG A 141 3.01 5.57 -12.27
CA ARG A 141 4.47 5.36 -12.27
C ARG A 141 5.01 5.08 -13.67
N LEU A 142 4.29 4.34 -14.50
CA LEU A 142 4.68 4.13 -15.89
C LEU A 142 4.64 5.44 -16.70
N VAL A 143 3.63 6.28 -16.45
CA VAL A 143 3.54 7.61 -17.08
C VAL A 143 4.69 8.53 -16.61
N GLU A 144 4.99 8.56 -15.31
CA GLU A 144 6.12 9.31 -14.75
C GLU A 144 7.46 8.83 -15.36
N LEU A 145 7.64 7.52 -15.52
CA LEU A 145 8.84 6.95 -16.13
C LEU A 145 9.01 7.40 -17.58
N VAL A 146 7.95 7.33 -18.37
CA VAL A 146 7.98 7.79 -19.77
C VAL A 146 8.20 9.30 -19.85
N ALA A 147 7.59 10.07 -18.95
CA ALA A 147 7.79 11.52 -18.88
C ALA A 147 9.25 11.88 -18.56
N GLU A 148 9.87 11.20 -17.59
CA GLU A 148 11.27 11.42 -17.21
C GLU A 148 12.24 11.03 -18.34
N MET A 149 12.00 9.89 -18.99
CA MET A 149 12.79 9.50 -20.17
C MET A 149 12.68 10.52 -21.29
N ARG A 150 11.49 11.07 -21.55
CA ARG A 150 11.31 12.12 -22.56
C ARG A 150 11.99 13.43 -22.16
N ALA A 151 11.92 13.83 -20.89
CA ALA A 151 12.56 15.04 -20.40
C ALA A 151 14.10 14.99 -20.52
N GLY A 152 14.70 13.80 -20.35
CA GLY A 152 16.13 13.59 -20.53
C GLY A 152 16.58 13.33 -21.98
N THR A 153 15.65 13.13 -22.92
CA THR A 153 15.98 12.82 -24.32
C THR A 153 15.99 14.11 -25.14
N PRO A 154 17.09 14.44 -25.85
CA PRO A 154 17.12 15.60 -26.74
C PRO A 154 16.10 15.47 -27.88
N ASP A 155 15.49 16.58 -28.30
CA ASP A 155 14.43 16.60 -29.33
C ASP A 155 14.80 15.96 -30.68
N HIS A 156 16.10 15.86 -30.98
CA HIS A 156 16.64 15.27 -32.20
C HIS A 156 16.94 13.77 -32.09
N ALA A 157 16.80 13.17 -30.91
CA ALA A 157 17.05 11.76 -30.65
C ALA A 157 15.72 11.00 -30.49
N ALA A 158 15.52 9.97 -31.32
CA ALA A 158 14.30 9.15 -31.27
C ALA A 158 14.30 8.12 -30.12
N VAL A 159 15.46 7.81 -29.54
CA VAL A 159 15.64 6.79 -28.51
C VAL A 159 16.45 7.39 -27.35
N PRO A 160 16.02 7.23 -26.08
CA PRO A 160 16.78 7.68 -24.92
C PRO A 160 18.12 6.96 -24.81
N SER A 161 19.14 7.64 -24.30
CA SER A 161 20.41 6.98 -23.97
C SER A 161 20.23 6.04 -22.76
N ALA A 162 21.14 5.06 -22.63
CA ALA A 162 21.11 4.13 -21.51
C ALA A 162 21.20 4.84 -20.15
N ASP A 163 21.95 5.94 -20.07
CA ASP A 163 22.08 6.74 -18.84
C ASP A 163 20.78 7.43 -18.46
N VAL A 164 20.05 7.98 -19.44
CA VAL A 164 18.72 8.60 -19.22
C VAL A 164 17.70 7.54 -18.78
N ALA A 165 17.73 6.35 -19.37
CA ALA A 165 16.86 5.25 -18.98
C ALA A 165 17.15 4.77 -17.54
N ASN A 166 18.43 4.60 -17.19
CA ASN A 166 18.84 4.21 -15.84
C ASN A 166 18.44 5.26 -14.79
N GLN A 167 18.64 6.55 -15.11
CA GLN A 167 18.24 7.66 -14.25
C GLN A 167 16.72 7.69 -14.03
N ALA A 168 15.94 7.52 -15.09
CA ALA A 168 14.47 7.52 -15.01
C ALA A 168 13.96 6.35 -14.13
N VAL A 169 14.55 5.16 -14.26
CA VAL A 169 14.20 4.00 -13.42
C VAL A 169 14.54 4.25 -11.95
N GLU A 170 15.72 4.79 -11.66
CA GLU A 170 16.14 5.13 -10.30
C GLU A 170 15.17 6.15 -9.67
N VAL A 171 14.82 7.21 -10.39
CA VAL A 171 13.92 8.25 -9.89
C VAL A 171 12.51 7.72 -9.64
N VAL A 172 11.98 6.87 -10.51
CA VAL A 172 10.57 6.44 -10.44
C VAL A 172 10.37 5.22 -9.52
N ILE A 173 11.31 4.28 -9.49
CA ILE A 173 11.19 3.05 -8.68
C ILE A 173 11.81 3.24 -7.28
N HIS A 174 12.97 3.88 -7.20
CA HIS A 174 13.73 4.03 -5.95
C HIS A 174 13.61 5.43 -5.34
N GLY A 175 13.31 6.43 -6.15
CA GLY A 175 13.00 7.78 -5.67
C GLY A 175 11.72 7.80 -4.86
N LYS A 176 11.81 8.36 -3.65
CA LYS A 176 10.64 8.83 -2.89
C LYS A 176 9.99 9.91 -3.75
N GLY A 177 8.97 9.53 -4.51
CA GLY A 177 8.29 10.39 -5.48
C GLY A 177 8.01 11.78 -4.89
N ASN A 178 8.86 12.74 -5.28
CA ASN A 178 8.68 14.18 -5.26
C ASN A 178 10.06 14.84 -5.45
N ARG A 179 10.44 15.18 -6.70
CA ARG A 179 11.08 16.47 -6.97
C ARG A 179 11.09 16.74 -8.47
N VAL A 180 10.18 17.62 -8.90
CA VAL A 180 10.42 18.42 -10.10
C VAL A 180 11.65 19.28 -9.79
N HIS A 181 12.81 18.89 -10.30
CA HIS A 181 13.95 19.80 -10.40
C HIS A 181 13.69 20.70 -11.61
N VAL A 182 12.89 21.74 -11.42
CA VAL A 182 12.97 22.91 -12.30
C VAL A 182 14.35 23.51 -12.01
N ALA A 183 15.33 23.23 -12.85
CA ALA A 183 16.47 24.12 -12.96
C ALA A 183 15.94 25.38 -13.65
N PRO A 184 15.77 26.53 -12.96
CA PRO A 184 15.53 27.76 -13.68
C PRO A 184 16.76 27.98 -14.56
N VAL A 185 16.54 28.00 -15.88
CA VAL A 185 17.48 28.59 -16.82
C VAL A 185 17.77 29.98 -16.27
N GLN A 186 19.01 30.20 -15.81
CA GLN A 186 19.51 31.52 -15.46
C GLN A 186 19.50 32.36 -16.74
N ALA A 187 18.36 32.98 -17.03
CA ALA A 187 18.34 34.20 -17.80
C ALA A 187 18.65 35.33 -16.81
N SER A 188 19.81 35.94 -16.95
CA SER A 188 20.20 37.16 -16.23
C SER A 188 19.15 38.26 -16.49
N GLY A 189 18.34 38.56 -15.47
CA GLY A 189 17.37 39.66 -15.48
C GLY A 189 16.49 39.62 -14.23
N PRO A 190 16.25 40.75 -13.53
CA PRO A 190 15.64 40.73 -12.21
C PRO A 190 14.12 40.60 -12.32
N SER A 191 13.57 39.50 -11.80
CA SER A 191 12.15 39.42 -11.47
C SER A 191 12.00 38.89 -10.05
N GLU A 192 11.62 39.81 -9.18
CA GLU A 192 11.29 39.61 -7.78
C GLU A 192 10.04 38.73 -7.65
N VAL A 193 10.13 37.64 -6.88
CA VAL A 193 8.97 36.80 -6.53
C VAL A 193 8.61 37.11 -5.09
N VAL A 194 7.62 37.99 -4.89
CA VAL A 194 7.02 38.25 -3.58
C VAL A 194 6.11 37.08 -3.22
N VAL A 195 6.47 36.33 -2.17
CA VAL A 195 5.66 35.25 -1.60
C VAL A 195 4.89 35.78 -0.39
N THR A 196 3.61 36.11 -0.56
CA THR A 196 2.73 36.42 0.57
C THR A 196 2.00 35.15 1.02
N ARG A 197 2.26 34.72 2.25
CA ARG A 197 1.58 33.58 2.91
C ARG A 197 0.10 33.90 3.18
N PRO A 198 -0.85 32.97 3.01
CA PRO A 198 -2.14 33.08 3.67
C PRO A 198 -2.08 32.50 5.09
N GLN A 199 -2.36 33.33 6.09
CA GLN A 199 -2.69 32.90 7.46
C GLN A 199 -4.10 32.28 7.49
N ARG A 200 -4.20 31.08 8.07
CA ARG A 200 -5.40 30.55 8.76
C ARG A 200 -5.59 31.35 10.07
N HIS A 201 -6.75 31.66 10.64
CA HIS A 201 -8.17 31.29 10.53
C HIS A 201 -8.98 32.40 11.23
N ALA A 202 -10.21 32.73 10.78
CA ALA A 202 -11.37 32.99 11.67
C ALA A 202 -12.70 33.08 10.87
N PRO A 203 -13.86 32.72 11.46
CA PRO A 203 -15.11 32.48 10.71
C PRO A 203 -16.16 33.61 10.76
N LYS A 204 -17.02 33.57 9.73
CA LYS A 204 -18.48 33.83 9.66
C LYS A 204 -19.03 35.15 10.23
N TRP A 205 -18.74 36.28 9.60
CA TRP A 205 -19.65 37.45 9.48
C TRP A 205 -19.00 38.63 8.73
N ALA A 206 -17.69 38.61 8.53
CA ALA A 206 -16.97 39.70 7.90
C ALA A 206 -16.99 39.61 6.36
N LEU A 207 -17.46 40.70 5.73
CA LEU A 207 -17.19 41.13 4.35
C LEU A 207 -18.20 40.72 3.26
N ALA A 208 -19.48 40.90 3.58
CA ALA A 208 -20.56 41.16 2.62
C ALA A 208 -20.55 42.61 2.06
N LEU A 209 -19.38 43.21 1.84
CA LEU A 209 -19.27 44.57 1.30
C LEU A 209 -18.22 44.60 0.17
N SER A 210 -18.74 44.40 -1.04
CA SER A 210 -18.48 45.21 -2.24
C SER A 210 -17.21 46.06 -2.30
N GLY A 211 -16.44 45.89 -3.37
CA GLY A 211 -15.54 46.96 -3.81
C GLY A 211 -14.55 46.61 -4.92
N LEU A 212 -15.05 46.45 -6.15
CA LEU A 212 -14.49 46.96 -7.41
C LEU A 212 -13.05 46.61 -7.88
N VAL A 213 -12.99 46.30 -9.18
CA VAL A 213 -11.85 46.33 -10.14
C VAL A 213 -11.04 45.05 -10.30
N GLY A 214 -11.11 44.47 -11.51
CA GLY A 214 -10.17 43.47 -11.98
C GLY A 214 -10.73 42.53 -13.03
N SER A 215 -11.30 43.07 -14.11
CA SER A 215 -11.67 42.32 -15.31
C SER A 215 -10.45 41.62 -15.92
N ALA A 216 -10.41 40.29 -15.85
CA ALA A 216 -9.63 39.47 -16.77
C ALA A 216 -10.43 38.20 -17.07
N THR A 217 -11.16 38.23 -18.18
CA THR A 217 -11.74 37.06 -18.81
C THR A 217 -10.59 36.11 -19.18
N VAL A 218 -10.37 35.06 -18.40
CA VAL A 218 -9.56 33.93 -18.87
C VAL A 218 -10.46 33.11 -19.77
N VAL A 219 -10.39 33.40 -21.07
CA VAL A 219 -10.79 32.45 -22.11
C VAL A 219 -9.81 31.29 -22.04
N GLY A 220 -10.12 30.31 -21.18
CA GLY A 220 -9.46 29.02 -21.21
C GLY A 220 -10.06 28.22 -22.35
N THR A 221 -9.40 28.20 -23.49
CA THR A 221 -9.63 27.21 -24.54
C THR A 221 -9.52 25.82 -23.91
N VAL A 222 -10.66 25.16 -23.71
CA VAL A 222 -10.72 23.71 -23.50
C VAL A 222 -10.38 23.07 -24.84
N SER A 223 -9.09 22.84 -25.08
CA SER A 223 -8.68 21.87 -26.09
C SER A 223 -9.14 20.50 -25.57
N GLN A 224 -10.25 20.02 -26.12
CA GLN A 224 -10.64 18.63 -25.98
C GLN A 224 -9.45 17.77 -26.46
N VAL A 225 -8.81 17.05 -25.54
CA VAL A 225 -8.06 15.85 -25.91
C VAL A 225 -9.10 14.78 -26.22
N THR A 226 -9.65 14.86 -27.43
CA THR A 226 -10.34 13.75 -28.07
C THR A 226 -9.31 12.70 -28.45
N GLY A 227 -9.58 11.44 -28.09
CA GLY A 227 -9.05 10.29 -28.81
C GLY A 227 -7.82 9.63 -28.21
N TRP A 228 -7.98 9.02 -27.03
CA TRP A 228 -7.32 7.73 -26.78
C TRP A 228 -8.36 6.62 -26.95
N HIS A 229 -8.83 6.46 -28.20
CA HIS A 229 -9.31 5.17 -28.67
C HIS A 229 -8.07 4.45 -29.17
N TRP A 230 -7.73 3.30 -28.60
CA TRP A 230 -7.17 2.14 -29.30
C TRP A 230 -6.99 0.97 -28.33
N TRP A 231 -7.62 -0.15 -28.73
CA TRP A 231 -7.42 -1.56 -28.36
C TRP A 231 -7.68 -2.03 -26.92
#